data_AF-A0A0P6XBV0-F1
#
_entry.id   AF-A0A0P6XBV0-F1
#
_cell.length_a   1.000
_cell.length_b   1.000
_cell.length_c   1.000
_cell.angle_alpha   90.00
_cell.angle_beta   90.00
_cell.angle_gamma   90.00
#
_symmetry.space_group_name_H-M   'P 1'
#
loop_
_entity.id
_entity.type
_entity.pdbx_description
1 polymer ?
#
loop_
_entity_poly.entity_id
_entity_poly.type
_entity_poly.pdbx_seq_one_letter_code
_entity_poly.pdbx_strand_id
1 'polypeptide(L)'
;MRTIHPFFRLLALLVFTALACNFPGANTGQVTPTSEGPQATITALAQTIEAGLTQTAITAGNPTLPPTSTAVAPTAPPTNTPQPTRPPATPVPPTAVPCDKAQFVSDVSIPDGTILNLNQSFTKTWRLKNVGSCTWTTSYALVFDSGNAMSGPASQNLPGSVSPGQTIDLSVNLKTPGSAGTYRGNWKLRNASGATFGLGDGANAAFWVEVKVQEGTPSGTSVKYSFVEKYCDADWRSGAGDLDCPGSDGDADGFVRKLDNPKLETGLEAGAMAIETHPEWVDDGYIQGEYPAIAIENGFRFRARVGCLHKEGGSACNVKFLLKYSADGGAWTDLGPADGWLETYDNSVRTLDIDLSSLAGKNVKFLFQVSANGSSGQDWAVWINPRIIK
;
A
#
# COMPACT_ATOMS: atom_id res chain seq x y z
N MET A 1 -42.24 23.47 -76.66
CA MET A 1 -41.83 22.15 -76.13
C MET A 1 -40.45 21.83 -76.73
N ARG A 2 -39.42 21.74 -75.86
CA ARG A 2 -38.03 21.29 -76.06
C ARG A 2 -37.12 22.04 -77.07
N THR A 3 -36.05 22.62 -76.54
CA THR A 3 -34.91 23.24 -77.24
C THR A 3 -33.60 22.49 -76.93
N ILE A 4 -33.04 21.85 -77.96
CA ILE A 4 -31.67 21.92 -78.51
C ILE A 4 -30.43 21.95 -77.57
N HIS A 5 -29.52 20.98 -77.84
CA HIS A 5 -28.11 20.74 -77.41
C HIS A 5 -27.10 21.84 -77.82
N PRO A 6 -25.87 21.96 -77.23
CA PRO A 6 -24.72 21.10 -77.63
C PRO A 6 -23.53 20.89 -76.64
N PHE A 7 -22.84 19.75 -76.86
CA PHE A 7 -21.37 19.48 -76.85
C PHE A 7 -20.42 20.16 -75.80
N PHE A 8 -19.56 19.39 -75.09
CA PHE A 8 -18.19 18.99 -75.52
C PHE A 8 -17.24 18.56 -74.36
N ARG A 9 -16.62 17.37 -74.54
CA ARG A 9 -15.25 16.91 -74.16
C ARG A 9 -14.81 16.54 -72.72
N LEU A 10 -14.73 15.21 -72.57
CA LEU A 10 -13.65 14.35 -72.02
C LEU A 10 -12.20 14.89 -72.15
N LEU A 11 -11.32 14.66 -71.13
CA LEU A 11 -10.11 13.80 -71.20
C LEU A 11 -9.22 13.91 -69.94
N ALA A 12 -8.76 12.77 -69.43
CA ALA A 12 -7.74 12.61 -68.39
C ALA A 12 -6.32 12.53 -69.01
N LEU A 13 -5.27 13.02 -68.33
CA LEU A 13 -3.96 12.35 -68.25
C LEU A 13 -2.96 13.04 -67.29
N LEU A 14 -2.23 12.19 -66.54
CA LEU A 14 -0.99 12.42 -65.79
C LEU A 14 0.18 12.92 -66.67
N VAL A 15 1.00 13.87 -66.19
CA VAL A 15 2.45 14.00 -66.51
C VAL A 15 3.22 14.67 -65.35
N PHE A 16 4.24 13.96 -64.86
CA PHE A 16 5.34 14.40 -63.97
C PHE A 16 6.29 15.37 -64.69
N THR A 17 6.75 16.45 -64.04
CA THR A 17 8.12 16.97 -64.22
C THR A 17 8.62 17.70 -62.97
N ALA A 18 9.84 17.35 -62.56
CA ALA A 18 10.66 18.02 -61.56
C ALA A 18 11.55 19.06 -62.22
N LEU A 19 11.87 20.16 -61.53
CA LEU A 19 13.13 20.90 -61.71
C LEU A 19 13.46 21.73 -60.47
N ALA A 20 14.73 21.66 -60.10
CA ALA A 20 15.39 22.12 -58.89
C ALA A 20 15.91 23.57 -58.99
N CYS A 21 16.65 23.96 -57.94
CA CYS A 21 17.51 25.15 -57.74
C CYS A 21 16.80 26.33 -57.05
N ASN A 22 17.31 27.01 -56.01
CA ASN A 22 18.65 27.05 -55.41
C ASN A 22 18.56 27.71 -54.02
N PHE A 23 19.31 27.18 -53.04
CA PHE A 23 19.74 27.88 -51.83
C PHE A 23 21.00 28.73 -52.14
N PRO A 24 21.22 29.86 -51.43
CA PRO A 24 22.37 29.94 -50.53
C PRO A 24 22.05 30.76 -49.24
N GLY A 25 22.69 30.55 -48.09
CA GLY A 25 23.94 29.84 -47.82
C GLY A 25 24.18 29.58 -46.33
N ALA A 26 25.17 28.71 -46.12
CA ALA A 26 25.74 28.29 -44.85
C ALA A 26 27.02 29.06 -44.53
N ASN A 27 27.32 29.17 -43.24
CA ASN A 27 28.63 29.09 -42.57
C ASN A 27 28.53 29.84 -41.23
N THR A 28 29.15 29.49 -40.11
CA THR A 28 30.09 28.44 -39.67
C THR A 28 30.20 28.68 -38.16
N GLY A 29 30.29 27.64 -37.33
CA GLY A 29 30.50 27.87 -35.90
C GLY A 29 30.50 26.61 -35.04
N GLN A 30 31.40 25.69 -35.35
CA GLN A 30 31.78 24.59 -34.46
C GLN A 30 32.65 25.16 -33.32
N VAL A 31 32.25 24.94 -32.07
CA VAL A 31 33.14 25.01 -30.90
C VAL A 31 32.73 23.94 -29.89
N THR A 32 33.59 22.93 -29.77
CA THR A 32 33.74 22.06 -28.62
C THR A 32 34.17 22.88 -27.41
N PRO A 33 33.88 22.43 -26.17
CA PRO A 33 34.86 22.64 -25.11
C PRO A 33 35.18 21.35 -24.35
N THR A 34 36.47 21.04 -24.31
CA THR A 34 37.12 20.25 -23.26
C THR A 34 38.12 21.16 -22.56
N SER A 35 38.12 21.19 -21.23
CA SER A 35 39.22 21.47 -20.27
C SER A 35 38.61 22.05 -18.98
N GLU A 36 38.75 21.32 -17.86
CA GLU A 36 39.69 21.56 -16.75
C GLU A 36 39.29 22.73 -15.82
N GLY A 37 39.36 22.47 -14.50
CA GLY A 37 38.84 23.32 -13.41
C GLY A 37 39.58 24.66 -13.18
N PRO A 38 39.34 25.38 -12.05
CA PRO A 38 39.49 24.83 -10.70
C PRO A 38 38.46 25.29 -9.63
N GLN A 39 38.33 24.45 -8.59
CA GLN A 39 38.13 24.73 -7.15
C GLN A 39 36.87 25.45 -6.59
N ALA A 40 36.43 24.87 -5.46
CA ALA A 40 35.58 25.36 -4.36
C ALA A 40 34.08 25.48 -4.70
N THR A 41 33.13 24.78 -4.05
CA THR A 41 32.97 24.57 -2.61
C THR A 41 31.98 23.40 -2.40
N ILE A 42 32.38 22.34 -1.70
CA ILE A 42 31.49 21.24 -1.28
C ILE A 42 31.23 21.42 0.22
N THR A 43 30.01 21.81 0.59
CA THR A 43 29.54 21.72 1.98
C THR A 43 28.82 20.40 2.15
N ALA A 44 29.51 19.47 2.81
CA ALA A 44 29.00 18.17 3.23
C ALA A 44 28.03 18.32 4.41
N LEU A 45 26.97 17.50 4.41
CA LEU A 45 26.30 17.08 5.63
C LEU A 45 26.30 15.55 5.65
N ALA A 46 27.30 14.99 6.33
CA ALA A 46 27.35 13.59 6.72
C ALA A 46 27.64 13.51 8.22
N GLN A 47 26.68 12.92 8.93
CA GLN A 47 26.77 12.04 10.10
C GLN A 47 28.03 12.12 10.97
N THR A 48 27.85 12.42 12.26
CA THR A 48 28.87 12.21 13.30
C THR A 48 28.44 11.07 14.23
N ILE A 49 29.10 9.92 14.03
CA ILE A 49 29.20 8.82 15.00
C ILE A 49 30.60 8.91 15.64
N GLU A 50 30.64 8.48 16.90
CA GLU A 50 31.70 8.44 17.91
C GLU A 50 33.17 8.17 17.49
N ALA A 51 34.04 8.62 18.40
CA ALA A 51 35.21 7.91 18.98
C ALA A 51 36.63 8.38 18.60
N GLY A 52 37.41 8.61 19.67
CA GLY A 52 38.87 8.51 19.73
C GLY A 52 39.57 9.82 20.10
N LEU A 53 40.65 9.88 20.89
CA LEU A 53 41.54 8.87 21.45
C LEU A 53 42.47 9.55 22.48
N THR A 54 42.88 8.78 23.47
CA THR A 54 44.13 8.79 24.25
C THR A 54 45.35 9.23 23.39
N GLN A 55 46.43 9.91 23.84
CA GLN A 55 47.43 9.36 24.76
C GLN A 55 48.65 10.31 25.06
N THR A 56 49.03 10.40 26.35
CA THR A 56 50.37 10.40 27.04
C THR A 56 51.47 11.46 26.81
N ALA A 57 52.00 12.00 27.93
CA ALA A 57 53.41 11.84 28.38
C ALA A 57 53.82 12.61 29.68
N ILE A 58 54.14 11.84 30.76
CA ILE A 58 55.30 11.88 31.74
C ILE A 58 55.82 13.24 32.31
N THR A 59 56.19 13.48 33.59
CA THR A 59 56.56 12.69 34.81
C THR A 59 56.66 13.62 36.06
N ALA A 60 56.63 13.01 37.26
CA ALA A 60 57.34 13.37 38.53
C ALA A 60 56.62 14.18 39.63
N GLY A 61 56.62 13.60 40.86
CA GLY A 61 56.56 14.33 42.14
C GLY A 61 55.51 13.83 43.17
N ASN A 62 55.97 13.31 44.31
CA ASN A 62 55.19 12.83 45.49
C ASN A 62 54.51 14.00 46.28
N PRO A 63 53.62 13.76 47.27
CA PRO A 63 52.53 14.67 47.66
C PRO A 63 52.87 15.63 48.80
N THR A 64 52.15 16.75 48.86
CA THR A 64 52.10 17.63 50.04
C THR A 64 50.65 18.09 50.25
N LEU A 65 50.08 17.81 51.43
CA LEU A 65 48.76 18.30 51.86
C LEU A 65 48.83 19.80 52.20
N PRO A 66 47.81 20.60 51.85
CA PRO A 66 47.31 21.63 52.79
C PRO A 66 45.78 21.90 52.60
N PRO A 67 45.17 22.89 53.26
CA PRO A 67 44.73 22.83 54.65
C PRO A 67 43.20 23.04 54.79
N THR A 68 42.70 22.73 55.99
CA THR A 68 41.35 23.04 56.47
C THR A 68 41.09 24.56 56.43
N SER A 69 40.01 24.97 55.77
CA SER A 69 39.51 26.35 55.75
C SER A 69 38.26 26.48 56.64
N THR A 70 38.38 27.29 57.67
CA THR A 70 37.32 27.79 58.55
C THR A 70 36.36 28.68 57.76
N ALA A 71 35.08 28.27 57.68
CA ALA A 71 34.03 29.07 57.06
C ALA A 71 33.41 30.05 58.07
N VAL A 72 33.36 31.32 57.65
CA VAL A 72 32.81 32.48 58.36
C VAL A 72 31.29 32.46 58.28
N ALA A 73 30.63 32.88 59.37
CA ALA A 73 29.19 33.00 59.49
C ALA A 73 28.61 34.20 58.69
N PRO A 74 27.44 34.02 58.06
CA PRO A 74 26.52 35.12 57.76
C PRO A 74 25.11 34.89 58.36
N THR A 75 24.69 35.90 59.11
CA THR A 75 23.36 36.55 59.18
C THR A 75 22.08 35.69 59.14
N ALA A 76 21.29 35.79 60.21
CA ALA A 76 20.00 35.12 60.39
C ALA A 76 18.92 35.55 59.36
N PRO A 77 18.14 34.60 58.81
CA PRO A 77 16.94 34.88 58.02
C PRO A 77 15.71 35.17 58.92
N PRO A 78 14.66 35.83 58.40
CA PRO A 78 13.48 36.23 59.18
C PRO A 78 12.65 35.02 59.65
N THR A 79 12.02 35.20 60.80
CA THR A 79 11.14 34.25 61.49
C THR A 79 9.95 33.82 60.63
N ASN A 80 9.84 32.53 60.32
CA ASN A 80 8.67 31.93 59.70
C ASN A 80 7.50 31.86 60.70
N THR A 81 6.37 32.45 60.33
CA THR A 81 5.06 32.24 60.96
C THR A 81 4.65 30.77 60.81
N PRO A 82 4.15 30.07 61.85
CA PRO A 82 3.73 28.68 61.74
C PRO A 82 2.55 28.56 60.76
N GLN A 83 2.78 27.84 59.65
CA GLN A 83 1.74 27.42 58.71
C GLN A 83 0.81 26.41 59.41
N PRO A 84 -0.53 26.52 59.29
CA PRO A 84 -1.45 25.58 59.90
C PRO A 84 -1.21 24.17 59.35
N THR A 85 -0.98 23.22 60.26
CA THR A 85 -0.78 21.81 59.97
C THR A 85 -2.06 21.24 59.35
N ARG A 86 -2.02 20.90 58.06
CA ARG A 86 -3.11 20.18 57.39
C ARG A 86 -3.33 18.84 58.12
N PRO A 87 -4.57 18.49 58.51
CA PRO A 87 -4.83 17.21 59.15
C PRO A 87 -4.39 16.05 58.24
N PRO A 88 -3.96 14.91 58.83
CA PRO A 88 -3.61 13.72 58.06
C PRO A 88 -4.75 13.37 57.11
N ALA A 89 -4.43 13.15 55.83
CA ALA A 89 -5.42 12.67 54.87
C ALA A 89 -6.00 11.36 55.42
N THR A 90 -7.31 11.36 55.69
CA THR A 90 -8.05 10.16 56.05
C THR A 90 -7.80 9.12 54.95
N PRO A 91 -7.35 7.89 55.28
CA PRO A 91 -7.13 6.87 54.26
C PRO A 91 -8.45 6.63 53.54
N VAL A 92 -8.47 6.89 52.23
CA VAL A 92 -9.61 6.58 51.37
C VAL A 92 -9.81 5.06 51.47
N PRO A 93 -11.03 4.57 51.76
CA PRO A 93 -11.31 3.14 51.79
C PRO A 93 -10.83 2.50 50.48
N PRO A 94 -10.12 1.36 50.51
CA PRO A 94 -9.71 0.68 49.29
C PRO A 94 -10.96 0.42 48.45
N THR A 95 -10.94 0.92 47.22
CA THR A 95 -12.03 0.69 46.26
C THR A 95 -12.21 -0.81 46.10
N ALA A 96 -13.42 -1.32 46.29
CA ALA A 96 -13.70 -2.74 46.21
C ALA A 96 -13.26 -3.27 44.83
N VAL A 97 -12.38 -4.27 44.82
CA VAL A 97 -11.90 -4.90 43.58
C VAL A 97 -13.03 -5.76 43.00
N PRO A 98 -13.49 -5.51 41.77
CA PRO A 98 -14.53 -6.32 41.15
C PRO A 98 -14.14 -7.81 41.11
N CYS A 99 -15.12 -8.69 41.24
CA CYS A 99 -14.93 -10.14 41.13
C CYS A 99 -14.22 -10.52 39.83
N ASP A 100 -14.80 -10.08 38.71
CA ASP A 100 -14.32 -10.36 37.37
C ASP A 100 -13.74 -9.10 36.73
N LYS A 101 -12.40 -9.03 36.59
CA LYS A 101 -11.71 -7.92 35.92
C LYS A 101 -10.43 -8.40 35.26
N ALA A 102 -10.30 -8.12 33.97
CA ALA A 102 -9.11 -8.47 33.20
C ALA A 102 -8.23 -7.25 32.94
N GLN A 103 -6.93 -7.50 32.83
CA GLN A 103 -5.95 -6.54 32.32
C GLN A 103 -5.28 -7.14 31.09
N PHE A 104 -5.17 -6.36 30.02
CA PHE A 104 -4.40 -6.73 28.85
C PHE A 104 -2.91 -6.67 29.16
N VAL A 105 -2.17 -7.70 28.80
CA VAL A 105 -0.71 -7.75 28.95
C VAL A 105 -0.04 -7.54 27.60
N SER A 106 -0.37 -8.36 26.60
CA SER A 106 0.19 -8.24 25.26
C SER A 106 -0.58 -9.06 24.23
N ASP A 107 -0.37 -8.73 22.97
CA ASP A 107 -0.58 -9.66 21.87
C ASP A 107 0.59 -10.65 21.84
N VAL A 108 0.30 -11.93 22.01
CA VAL A 108 1.31 -13.00 21.91
C VAL A 108 1.53 -13.38 20.46
N SER A 109 0.47 -13.38 19.65
CA SER A 109 0.55 -13.53 18.20
C SER A 109 -0.26 -12.44 17.50
N ILE A 110 0.09 -12.17 16.25
CA ILE A 110 -0.61 -11.23 15.34
C ILE A 110 -0.83 -9.86 16.02
N PRO A 111 0.21 -9.03 16.15
CA PRO A 111 0.05 -7.64 16.60
C PRO A 111 -0.98 -6.88 15.76
N ASP A 112 -1.60 -5.86 16.33
CA ASP A 112 -2.57 -5.05 15.60
C ASP A 112 -1.96 -4.43 14.34
N GLY A 113 -2.74 -4.43 13.26
CA GLY A 113 -2.32 -3.95 11.93
C GLY A 113 -1.48 -4.94 11.13
N THR A 114 -1.27 -6.17 11.63
CA THR A 114 -0.59 -7.24 10.87
C THR A 114 -1.25 -7.42 9.51
N ILE A 115 -0.43 -7.46 8.47
CA ILE A 115 -0.87 -7.68 7.10
C ILE A 115 -1.01 -9.19 6.86
N LEU A 116 -2.20 -9.62 6.45
CA LEU A 116 -2.53 -11.01 6.13
C LEU A 116 -3.16 -11.09 4.74
N ASN A 117 -3.04 -12.26 4.11
CA ASN A 117 -3.60 -12.52 2.80
C ASN A 117 -5.11 -12.75 2.87
N LEU A 118 -5.82 -12.53 1.76
CA LEU A 118 -7.23 -12.91 1.60
C LEU A 118 -7.42 -14.41 1.94
N ASN A 119 -8.52 -14.74 2.61
CA ASN A 119 -8.88 -16.12 2.99
C ASN A 119 -7.81 -16.89 3.78
N GLN A 120 -6.85 -16.20 4.40
CA GLN A 120 -5.79 -16.81 5.20
C GLN A 120 -6.32 -17.19 6.58
N SER A 121 -6.12 -18.46 6.97
CA SER A 121 -6.30 -18.90 8.35
C SER A 121 -5.13 -18.49 9.23
N PHE A 122 -5.41 -18.04 10.45
CA PHE A 122 -4.41 -17.64 11.43
C PHE A 122 -4.92 -17.87 12.86
N THR A 123 -3.99 -17.95 13.82
CA THR A 123 -4.31 -18.06 15.25
C THR A 123 -3.92 -16.78 15.96
N LYS A 124 -4.90 -16.10 16.55
CA LYS A 124 -4.69 -14.93 17.41
C LYS A 124 -4.58 -15.38 18.86
N THR A 125 -3.55 -14.92 19.57
CA THR A 125 -3.35 -15.21 20.99
C THR A 125 -3.15 -13.91 21.77
N TRP A 126 -3.97 -13.68 22.78
CA TRP A 126 -3.82 -12.59 23.74
C TRP A 126 -3.31 -13.12 25.06
N ARG A 127 -2.40 -12.39 25.72
CA ARG A 127 -2.06 -12.60 27.12
C ARG A 127 -2.87 -11.65 27.99
N LEU A 128 -3.68 -12.22 28.89
CA LEU A 128 -4.49 -11.48 29.83
C LEU A 128 -4.07 -11.81 31.26
N LYS A 129 -4.23 -10.85 32.16
CA LYS A 129 -4.02 -11.02 33.61
C LYS A 129 -5.36 -10.90 34.34
N ASN A 130 -5.61 -11.80 35.28
CA ASN A 130 -6.71 -11.67 36.23
C ASN A 130 -6.35 -10.62 37.28
N VAL A 131 -7.02 -9.48 37.26
CA VAL A 131 -6.86 -8.41 38.25
C VAL A 131 -8.15 -8.20 39.07
N GLY A 132 -9.07 -9.17 39.00
CA GLY A 132 -10.25 -9.25 39.84
C GLY A 132 -9.99 -10.01 41.15
N SER A 133 -11.03 -10.20 41.95
CA SER A 133 -10.97 -10.96 43.20
C SER A 133 -11.39 -12.43 43.07
N CYS A 134 -12.04 -12.82 41.97
CA CYS A 134 -12.50 -14.18 41.74
C CYS A 134 -11.54 -14.98 40.85
N THR A 135 -11.44 -16.29 41.10
CA THR A 135 -10.71 -17.21 40.23
C THR A 135 -11.55 -17.51 38.99
N TRP A 136 -11.00 -17.27 37.80
CA TRP A 136 -11.62 -17.73 36.56
C TRP A 136 -11.40 -19.24 36.44
N THR A 137 -12.44 -19.98 36.12
CA THR A 137 -12.37 -21.45 35.97
C THR A 137 -12.67 -21.84 34.53
N THR A 138 -12.62 -23.13 34.20
CA THR A 138 -12.95 -23.63 32.85
C THR A 138 -14.44 -23.48 32.48
N SER A 139 -15.31 -23.07 33.41
CA SER A 139 -16.69 -22.65 33.12
C SER A 139 -16.81 -21.22 32.58
N TYR A 140 -15.71 -20.46 32.63
CA TYR A 140 -15.61 -19.15 31.99
C TYR A 140 -15.30 -19.35 30.52
N ALA A 141 -15.63 -18.34 29.70
CA ALA A 141 -15.40 -18.39 28.26
C ALA A 141 -14.85 -17.08 27.72
N LEU A 142 -14.05 -17.18 26.67
CA LEU A 142 -13.81 -16.13 25.70
C LEU A 142 -15.02 -16.04 24.78
N VAL A 143 -15.54 -14.84 24.53
CA VAL A 143 -16.73 -14.61 23.71
C VAL A 143 -16.51 -13.49 22.70
N PHE A 144 -17.02 -13.69 21.48
CA PHE A 144 -17.07 -12.64 20.48
C PHE A 144 -18.13 -11.61 20.89
N ASP A 145 -17.76 -10.33 20.86
CA ASP A 145 -18.62 -9.22 21.30
C ASP A 145 -19.19 -8.46 20.10
N SER A 146 -18.32 -8.02 19.17
CA SER A 146 -18.73 -7.16 18.05
C SER A 146 -17.66 -7.06 16.96
N GLY A 147 -18.02 -6.48 15.81
CA GLY A 147 -17.12 -6.27 14.67
C GLY A 147 -17.15 -7.41 13.65
N ASN A 148 -16.01 -7.74 13.06
CA ASN A 148 -15.86 -8.87 12.14
C ASN A 148 -15.32 -10.09 12.90
N ALA A 149 -16.12 -11.17 12.95
CA ALA A 149 -15.74 -12.40 13.64
C ALA A 149 -14.61 -13.18 12.95
N MET A 150 -14.32 -12.90 11.67
CA MET A 150 -13.29 -13.59 10.87
C MET A 150 -13.41 -15.12 10.96
N SER A 151 -14.63 -15.63 10.78
CA SER A 151 -14.98 -17.05 10.95
C SER A 151 -14.64 -17.66 12.32
N GLY A 152 -14.39 -16.83 13.33
CA GLY A 152 -14.13 -17.25 14.71
C GLY A 152 -15.37 -17.79 15.41
N PRO A 153 -15.19 -18.56 16.50
CA PRO A 153 -16.29 -19.10 17.27
C PRO A 153 -17.04 -17.99 18.03
N ALA A 154 -18.35 -18.17 18.25
CA ALA A 154 -19.12 -17.25 19.10
C ALA A 154 -18.62 -17.27 20.56
N SER A 155 -18.14 -18.43 21.03
CA SER A 155 -17.54 -18.58 22.34
C SER A 155 -16.63 -19.80 22.44
N GLN A 156 -15.63 -19.75 23.31
CA GLN A 156 -14.74 -20.86 23.65
C GLN A 156 -14.44 -20.84 25.15
N ASN A 157 -14.56 -21.98 25.84
CA ASN A 157 -14.23 -22.08 27.26
C ASN A 157 -12.73 -21.85 27.50
N LEU A 158 -12.38 -21.32 28.68
CA LEU A 158 -10.98 -21.12 29.03
C LEU A 158 -10.25 -22.47 29.12
N PRO A 159 -8.99 -22.55 28.65
CA PRO A 159 -8.21 -23.79 28.67
C PRO A 159 -7.77 -24.22 30.09
N GLY A 160 -7.91 -23.34 31.09
CA GLY A 160 -7.54 -23.61 32.47
C GLY A 160 -8.02 -22.53 33.43
N SER A 161 -7.83 -22.78 34.73
CA SER A 161 -8.19 -21.83 35.79
C SER A 161 -7.12 -20.76 36.00
N VAL A 162 -7.53 -19.54 36.34
CA VAL A 162 -6.66 -18.37 36.52
C VAL A 162 -6.99 -17.67 37.83
N SER A 163 -6.14 -17.85 38.83
CA SER A 163 -6.29 -17.16 40.12
C SER A 163 -6.02 -15.66 40.00
N PRO A 164 -6.55 -14.83 40.91
CA PRO A 164 -6.18 -13.42 41.00
C PRO A 164 -4.66 -13.20 40.96
N GLY A 165 -4.24 -12.26 40.13
CA GLY A 165 -2.84 -11.92 39.88
C GLY A 165 -2.13 -12.78 38.83
N GLN A 166 -2.71 -13.89 38.38
CA GLN A 166 -2.10 -14.78 37.36
C GLN A 166 -2.46 -14.37 35.93
N THR A 167 -1.69 -14.88 34.96
CA THR A 167 -1.91 -14.64 33.53
C THR A 167 -2.34 -15.89 32.78
N ILE A 168 -3.02 -15.69 31.65
CA ILE A 168 -3.44 -16.75 30.73
C ILE A 168 -3.26 -16.29 29.27
N ASP A 169 -2.90 -17.24 28.41
CA ASP A 169 -2.88 -17.05 26.96
C ASP A 169 -4.15 -17.65 26.36
N LEU A 170 -4.97 -16.79 25.74
CA LEU A 170 -6.22 -17.19 25.10
C LEU A 170 -6.07 -17.12 23.60
N SER A 171 -6.29 -18.25 22.93
CA SER A 171 -6.09 -18.39 21.48
C SER A 171 -7.39 -18.66 20.76
N VAL A 172 -7.59 -18.04 19.60
CA VAL A 172 -8.70 -18.30 18.67
C VAL A 172 -8.18 -18.52 17.25
N ASN A 173 -8.75 -19.51 16.57
CA ASN A 173 -8.50 -19.76 15.16
C ASN A 173 -9.47 -18.93 14.33
N LEU A 174 -8.94 -18.11 13.43
CA LEU A 174 -9.66 -17.16 12.60
C LEU A 174 -9.28 -17.37 11.13
N LYS A 175 -10.08 -16.81 10.23
CA LYS A 175 -9.84 -16.74 8.80
C LYS A 175 -10.16 -15.33 8.31
N THR A 176 -9.20 -14.70 7.64
CA THR A 176 -9.43 -13.38 7.04
C THR A 176 -10.53 -13.45 5.99
N PRO A 177 -11.31 -12.38 5.79
CA PRO A 177 -12.29 -12.32 4.71
C PRO A 177 -11.66 -12.47 3.32
N GLY A 178 -12.52 -12.76 2.33
CA GLY A 178 -12.11 -12.86 0.92
C GLY A 178 -11.93 -11.52 0.23
N SER A 179 -12.30 -10.42 0.90
CA SER A 179 -12.08 -9.06 0.45
C SER A 179 -11.00 -8.38 1.29
N ALA A 180 -10.34 -7.41 0.67
CA ALA A 180 -9.32 -6.63 1.31
C ALA A 180 -9.91 -5.51 2.16
N GLY A 181 -9.14 -5.05 3.14
CA GLY A 181 -9.55 -4.02 4.07
C GLY A 181 -8.98 -4.22 5.46
N THR A 182 -9.27 -3.29 6.36
CA THR A 182 -8.93 -3.45 7.79
C THR A 182 -10.10 -4.10 8.51
N TYR A 183 -9.84 -5.22 9.18
CA TYR A 183 -10.86 -5.98 9.90
C TYR A 183 -10.52 -6.05 11.37
N ARG A 184 -11.52 -5.72 12.20
CA ARG A 184 -11.41 -5.77 13.65
C ARG A 184 -12.49 -6.66 14.25
N GLY A 185 -12.08 -7.59 15.10
CA GLY A 185 -12.98 -8.40 15.93
C GLY A 185 -12.77 -8.09 17.41
N ASN A 186 -13.83 -7.69 18.10
CA ASN A 186 -13.82 -7.38 19.53
C ASN A 186 -14.28 -8.59 20.35
N TRP A 187 -13.62 -8.82 21.48
CA TRP A 187 -13.80 -9.98 22.34
C TRP A 187 -13.87 -9.57 23.81
N LYS A 188 -14.62 -10.36 24.58
CA LYS A 188 -14.77 -10.23 26.04
C LYS A 188 -14.64 -11.59 26.71
N LEU A 189 -14.56 -11.58 28.03
CA LEU A 189 -14.71 -12.78 28.84
C LEU A 189 -16.16 -12.89 29.33
N ARG A 190 -16.62 -14.11 29.62
CA ARG A 190 -17.92 -14.41 30.19
C ARG A 190 -17.74 -15.35 31.36
N ASN A 191 -18.34 -15.04 32.50
CA ASN A 191 -18.26 -15.87 33.69
C ASN A 191 -19.29 -17.02 33.67
N ALA A 192 -19.27 -17.85 34.72
CA ALA A 192 -20.12 -19.04 34.85
C ALA A 192 -21.63 -18.74 34.90
N SER A 193 -22.04 -17.53 35.30
CA SER A 193 -23.44 -17.10 35.30
C SER A 193 -23.88 -16.47 33.98
N GLY A 194 -22.97 -16.38 33.00
CA GLY A 194 -23.24 -15.82 31.68
C GLY A 194 -23.03 -14.31 31.57
N ALA A 195 -22.58 -13.63 32.63
CA ALA A 195 -22.28 -12.20 32.60
C ALA A 195 -20.94 -11.94 31.89
N THR A 196 -20.90 -10.95 31.00
CA THR A 196 -19.68 -10.55 30.29
C THR A 196 -18.88 -9.51 31.05
N PHE A 197 -17.57 -9.58 30.92
CA PHE A 197 -16.61 -8.66 31.53
C PHE A 197 -15.35 -8.55 30.67
N GLY A 198 -14.47 -7.60 31.00
CA GLY A 198 -13.25 -7.35 30.24
C GLY A 198 -12.31 -6.38 30.94
N LEU A 199 -11.81 -5.44 30.15
CA LEU A 199 -10.76 -4.49 30.52
C LEU A 199 -11.31 -3.19 31.11
N GLY A 200 -10.38 -2.32 31.54
CA GLY A 200 -10.65 -0.96 31.99
C GLY A 200 -11.26 -0.88 33.39
N ASP A 201 -11.52 0.34 33.85
CA ASP A 201 -11.97 0.57 35.23
C ASP A 201 -13.32 -0.07 35.54
N GLY A 202 -14.26 -0.01 34.59
CA GLY A 202 -15.57 -0.64 34.69
C GLY A 202 -15.60 -2.14 34.38
N ALA A 203 -14.45 -2.78 34.15
CA ALA A 203 -14.35 -4.21 33.84
C ALA A 203 -15.25 -4.68 32.69
N ASN A 204 -15.47 -3.83 31.67
CA ASN A 204 -16.42 -4.10 30.58
C ASN A 204 -15.89 -3.70 29.20
N ALA A 205 -14.66 -3.17 29.10
CA ALA A 205 -14.09 -2.87 27.79
C ALA A 205 -13.64 -4.15 27.08
N ALA A 206 -13.90 -4.23 25.77
CA ALA A 206 -13.42 -5.35 24.95
C ALA A 206 -11.90 -5.22 24.68
N PHE A 207 -11.26 -6.35 24.43
CA PHE A 207 -9.98 -6.44 23.73
C PHE A 207 -10.23 -6.90 22.30
N TRP A 208 -9.26 -6.80 21.41
CA TRP A 208 -9.52 -7.01 19.99
C TRP A 208 -8.35 -7.63 19.24
N VAL A 209 -8.66 -8.08 18.03
CA VAL A 209 -7.69 -8.34 16.97
C VAL A 209 -8.01 -7.39 15.83
N GLU A 210 -6.99 -6.71 15.31
CA GLU A 210 -7.10 -5.90 14.11
C GLU A 210 -6.05 -6.32 13.09
N VAL A 211 -6.50 -6.65 11.87
CA VAL A 211 -5.62 -7.08 10.77
C VAL A 211 -5.91 -6.29 9.50
N LYS A 212 -4.88 -6.08 8.70
CA LYS A 212 -5.00 -5.54 7.34
C LYS A 212 -4.99 -6.70 6.37
N VAL A 213 -6.07 -6.90 5.63
CA VAL A 213 -6.20 -7.98 4.67
C VAL A 213 -5.94 -7.42 3.28
N GLN A 214 -5.03 -8.05 2.56
CA GLN A 214 -4.62 -7.65 1.22
C GLN A 214 -4.44 -8.88 0.32
N GLU A 215 -4.39 -8.66 -1.00
CA GLU A 215 -4.09 -9.73 -1.94
C GLU A 215 -2.60 -10.08 -1.85
N GLY A 216 -2.32 -11.17 -1.15
CA GLY A 216 -0.97 -11.73 -1.07
C GLY A 216 -0.56 -12.48 -2.32
N THR A 217 0.75 -12.58 -2.51
CA THR A 217 1.34 -13.64 -3.33
C THR A 217 1.28 -14.94 -2.54
N PRO A 218 0.71 -16.05 -3.06
CA PRO A 218 0.70 -17.33 -2.34
C PRO A 218 2.12 -17.75 -1.91
N SER A 219 2.24 -18.37 -0.74
CA SER A 219 3.54 -18.87 -0.26
C SER A 219 4.13 -19.86 -1.27
N GLY A 220 5.39 -19.63 -1.66
CA GLY A 220 6.06 -20.41 -2.71
C GLY A 220 5.92 -19.84 -4.12
N THR A 221 5.11 -18.79 -4.32
CA THR A 221 5.05 -18.08 -5.60
C THR A 221 6.24 -17.12 -5.75
N SER A 222 6.96 -17.27 -6.85
CA SER A 222 8.04 -16.38 -7.25
C SER A 222 7.51 -15.25 -8.15
N VAL A 223 7.82 -14.00 -7.82
CA VAL A 223 7.46 -12.83 -8.64
C VAL A 223 8.64 -12.50 -9.55
N LYS A 224 8.47 -12.67 -10.86
CA LYS A 224 9.47 -12.31 -11.87
C LYS A 224 9.46 -10.82 -12.17
N TYR A 225 8.26 -10.25 -12.27
CA TYR A 225 8.06 -8.85 -12.61
C TYR A 225 6.78 -8.33 -11.97
N SER A 226 6.85 -7.11 -11.43
CA SER A 226 5.70 -6.36 -10.93
C SER A 226 5.50 -5.14 -11.79
N PHE A 227 4.47 -5.13 -12.63
CA PHE A 227 4.24 -4.04 -13.58
C PHE A 227 3.86 -2.75 -12.83
N VAL A 228 3.13 -2.85 -11.71
CA VAL A 228 2.77 -1.66 -10.90
C VAL A 228 3.98 -1.02 -10.21
N GLU A 229 4.98 -1.79 -9.80
CA GLU A 229 6.22 -1.23 -9.24
C GLU A 229 7.09 -0.58 -10.31
N LYS A 230 6.90 -0.99 -11.56
CA LYS A 230 7.67 -0.54 -12.72
C LYS A 230 6.82 0.22 -13.72
N TYR A 231 5.73 0.84 -13.28
CA TYR A 231 4.76 1.42 -14.20
C TYR A 231 5.34 2.57 -15.04
N CYS A 232 6.32 3.32 -14.51
CA CYS A 232 7.05 4.33 -15.30
C CYS A 232 8.28 3.81 -16.05
N ASP A 233 8.58 2.50 -15.98
CA ASP A 233 9.54 1.90 -16.92
C ASP A 233 8.89 1.69 -18.30
N ALA A 234 7.55 1.79 -18.39
CA ALA A 234 6.82 1.68 -19.65
C ALA A 234 6.75 3.01 -20.41
N ASP A 235 6.81 2.92 -21.73
CA ASP A 235 6.59 4.04 -22.65
C ASP A 235 5.07 4.25 -22.81
N TRP A 236 4.53 5.29 -22.18
CA TRP A 236 3.08 5.60 -22.19
C TRP A 236 2.69 6.53 -23.32
N ARG A 237 1.60 6.20 -24.02
CA ARG A 237 1.08 6.94 -25.16
C ARG A 237 -0.44 6.90 -25.24
N SER A 238 -1.03 7.91 -25.86
CA SER A 238 -2.44 7.95 -26.28
C SER A 238 -2.56 8.36 -27.74
N GLY A 239 -3.78 8.68 -28.21
CA GLY A 239 -3.98 9.31 -29.51
C GLY A 239 -3.37 10.72 -29.60
N ALA A 240 -3.18 11.40 -28.47
CA ALA A 240 -2.58 12.73 -28.38
C ALA A 240 -1.04 12.72 -28.47
N GLY A 241 -0.38 11.61 -28.13
CA GLY A 241 1.09 11.47 -28.22
C GLY A 241 1.71 10.73 -27.05
N ASP A 242 2.98 11.05 -26.77
CA ASP A 242 3.71 10.57 -25.59
C ASP A 242 3.15 11.20 -24.31
N LEU A 243 3.03 10.42 -23.24
CA LEU A 243 2.49 10.85 -21.94
C LEU A 243 3.54 10.81 -20.84
N ASP A 244 3.44 11.74 -19.89
CA ASP A 244 4.27 11.74 -18.69
C ASP A 244 3.92 10.58 -17.74
N CYS A 245 4.93 10.13 -16.98
CA CYS A 245 4.76 9.17 -15.90
C CYS A 245 5.55 9.60 -14.65
N PRO A 246 4.90 9.80 -13.49
CA PRO A 246 3.44 9.81 -13.29
C PRO A 246 2.76 10.93 -14.08
N GLY A 247 1.59 10.62 -14.64
CA GLY A 247 0.72 11.61 -15.28
C GLY A 247 -0.08 12.44 -14.26
N SER A 248 -0.62 13.55 -14.72
CA SER A 248 -1.48 14.43 -13.92
C SER A 248 -2.94 13.96 -13.94
N ASP A 249 -3.60 13.96 -12.79
CA ASP A 249 -5.03 13.64 -12.71
C ASP A 249 -5.85 14.66 -13.50
N GLY A 250 -6.70 14.18 -14.42
CA GLY A 250 -7.54 15.04 -15.25
C GLY A 250 -6.84 15.62 -16.49
N ASP A 251 -5.66 15.13 -16.86
CA ASP A 251 -5.05 15.48 -18.14
C ASP A 251 -5.93 15.01 -19.31
N ALA A 252 -6.22 15.91 -20.24
CA ALA A 252 -7.09 15.64 -21.38
C ALA A 252 -6.43 14.70 -22.40
N ASP A 253 -5.09 14.65 -22.44
CA ASP A 253 -4.35 13.77 -23.35
C ASP A 253 -4.36 12.30 -22.85
N GLY A 254 -4.88 12.06 -21.65
CA GLY A 254 -4.84 10.78 -20.94
C GLY A 254 -3.71 10.75 -19.91
N PHE A 255 -3.80 9.84 -18.94
CA PHE A 255 -2.81 9.78 -17.86
C PHE A 255 -2.66 8.40 -17.24
N VAL A 256 -1.51 8.19 -16.59
CA VAL A 256 -1.19 7.00 -15.83
C VAL A 256 -0.68 7.34 -14.43
N ARG A 257 -1.15 6.64 -13.40
CA ARG A 257 -0.74 6.85 -12.01
C ARG A 257 -0.64 5.54 -11.25
N LYS A 258 0.24 5.48 -10.25
CA LYS A 258 0.27 4.38 -9.28
C LYS A 258 -0.64 4.72 -8.10
N LEU A 259 -1.48 3.76 -7.71
CA LEU A 259 -2.34 3.84 -6.53
C LEU A 259 -1.97 2.71 -5.57
N ASP A 260 -1.83 2.98 -4.28
CA ASP A 260 -1.33 1.97 -3.32
C ASP A 260 -2.39 0.93 -2.93
N ASN A 261 -3.63 1.37 -2.78
CA ASN A 261 -4.76 0.53 -2.41
C ASN A 261 -6.05 1.28 -2.75
N PRO A 262 -6.44 1.38 -4.03
CA PRO A 262 -7.60 2.18 -4.41
C PRO A 262 -8.92 1.48 -4.09
N LYS A 263 -9.95 2.29 -3.86
CA LYS A 263 -11.34 1.82 -3.81
C LYS A 263 -11.85 1.54 -5.22
N LEU A 264 -12.33 0.32 -5.42
CA LEU A 264 -12.81 -0.18 -6.71
C LEU A 264 -14.32 -0.04 -6.83
N GLU A 265 -14.85 -0.16 -8.04
CA GLU A 265 -16.29 -0.09 -8.35
C GLU A 265 -17.19 -0.97 -7.44
N THR A 266 -16.65 -2.08 -6.94
CA THR A 266 -17.28 -2.96 -5.92
C THR A 266 -17.61 -2.26 -4.59
N GLY A 267 -17.10 -1.04 -4.38
CA GLY A 267 -17.16 -0.31 -3.12
C GLY A 267 -16.09 -0.72 -2.10
N LEU A 268 -15.26 -1.72 -2.42
CA LEU A 268 -14.21 -2.25 -1.57
C LEU A 268 -12.83 -1.77 -2.00
N GLU A 269 -11.89 -1.76 -1.06
CA GLU A 269 -10.49 -1.53 -1.36
C GLU A 269 -9.90 -2.67 -2.21
N ALA A 270 -8.99 -2.35 -3.12
CA ALA A 270 -8.37 -3.32 -4.01
C ALA A 270 -7.59 -4.40 -3.26
N GLY A 271 -7.01 -4.05 -2.11
CA GLY A 271 -6.05 -4.89 -1.38
C GLY A 271 -4.72 -5.05 -2.06
N ALA A 272 -4.38 -4.17 -3.00
CA ALA A 272 -3.11 -4.21 -3.69
C ALA A 272 -2.89 -2.88 -4.41
N MET A 273 -1.64 -2.64 -4.79
CA MET A 273 -1.30 -1.53 -5.66
C MET A 273 -1.93 -1.74 -7.04
N ALA A 274 -2.36 -0.65 -7.66
CA ALA A 274 -2.90 -0.64 -9.00
C ALA A 274 -2.24 0.44 -9.86
N ILE A 275 -2.31 0.24 -11.16
CA ILE A 275 -2.01 1.26 -12.17
C ILE A 275 -3.36 1.83 -12.60
N GLU A 276 -3.62 3.08 -12.25
CA GLU A 276 -4.72 3.87 -12.83
C GLU A 276 -4.29 4.34 -14.22
N THR A 277 -5.17 4.14 -15.18
CA THR A 277 -5.03 4.63 -16.55
C THR A 277 -6.33 5.28 -16.95
N HIS A 278 -6.24 6.45 -17.56
CA HIS A 278 -7.38 7.10 -18.19
C HIS A 278 -7.06 7.30 -19.68
N PRO A 279 -7.93 6.84 -20.60
CA PRO A 279 -7.79 7.15 -22.01
C PRO A 279 -7.73 8.65 -22.28
N GLU A 280 -7.25 9.04 -23.46
CA GLU A 280 -7.46 10.41 -23.95
C GLU A 280 -8.93 10.81 -23.87
N TRP A 281 -9.20 12.07 -23.52
CA TRP A 281 -10.54 12.60 -23.23
C TRP A 281 -11.36 12.88 -24.51
N VAL A 282 -11.38 11.89 -25.41
CA VAL A 282 -12.14 11.85 -26.66
C VAL A 282 -12.99 10.58 -26.70
N ASP A 283 -14.06 10.59 -27.50
CA ASP A 283 -14.86 9.40 -27.74
C ASP A 283 -13.99 8.31 -28.39
N ASP A 284 -14.08 7.09 -27.87
CA ASP A 284 -13.27 5.93 -28.29
C ASP A 284 -11.74 6.16 -28.20
N GLY A 285 -11.32 7.08 -27.33
CA GLY A 285 -9.92 7.33 -27.01
C GLY A 285 -9.23 6.11 -26.39
N TYR A 286 -7.90 6.12 -26.39
CA TYR A 286 -7.12 5.05 -25.77
C TYR A 286 -5.91 5.57 -25.02
N ILE A 287 -5.39 4.72 -24.14
CA ILE A 287 -4.07 4.85 -23.54
C ILE A 287 -3.38 3.50 -23.60
N GLN A 288 -2.08 3.49 -23.88
CA GLN A 288 -1.27 2.28 -23.89
C GLN A 288 0.11 2.51 -23.26
N GLY A 289 0.65 1.47 -22.63
CA GLY A 289 1.98 1.46 -22.04
C GLY A 289 2.77 0.25 -22.53
N GLU A 290 3.91 0.49 -23.18
CA GLU A 290 4.83 -0.55 -23.64
C GLU A 290 5.94 -0.77 -22.60
N TYR A 291 5.97 -1.96 -21.99
CA TYR A 291 7.01 -2.31 -21.02
C TYR A 291 8.29 -2.82 -21.70
N PRO A 292 9.46 -2.65 -21.06
CA PRO A 292 10.72 -3.25 -21.49
C PRO A 292 10.62 -4.77 -21.61
N ALA A 293 11.53 -5.37 -22.38
CA ALA A 293 11.52 -6.81 -22.61
C ALA A 293 11.89 -7.58 -21.33
N ILE A 294 11.09 -8.60 -21.01
CA ILE A 294 11.26 -9.47 -19.85
C ILE A 294 11.53 -10.89 -20.34
N ALA A 295 12.59 -11.53 -19.84
CA ALA A 295 12.87 -12.92 -20.14
C ALA A 295 11.82 -13.83 -19.45
N ILE A 296 11.08 -14.61 -20.25
CA ILE A 296 10.05 -15.52 -19.75
C ILE A 296 10.62 -16.94 -19.64
N GLU A 297 10.36 -17.60 -18.52
CA GLU A 297 10.75 -19.00 -18.31
C GLU A 297 9.51 -19.90 -18.23
N ASN A 298 9.71 -21.19 -18.39
CA ASN A 298 8.62 -22.16 -18.32
C ASN A 298 7.92 -22.14 -16.95
N GLY A 299 6.59 -22.16 -16.97
CA GLY A 299 5.74 -22.12 -15.78
C GLY A 299 5.44 -20.72 -15.23
N PHE A 300 5.94 -19.65 -15.85
CA PHE A 300 5.47 -18.30 -15.54
C PHE A 300 4.08 -18.04 -16.14
N ARG A 301 3.30 -17.24 -15.43
CA ARG A 301 1.97 -16.77 -15.83
C ARG A 301 1.84 -15.28 -15.57
N PHE A 302 1.05 -14.60 -16.41
CA PHE A 302 0.58 -13.26 -16.13
C PHE A 302 -0.65 -13.31 -15.24
N ARG A 303 -0.68 -12.51 -14.17
CA ARG A 303 -1.85 -12.38 -13.30
C ARG A 303 -2.13 -10.93 -12.96
N ALA A 304 -3.39 -10.53 -13.11
CA ALA A 304 -3.89 -9.21 -12.72
C ALA A 304 -5.38 -9.29 -12.37
N ARG A 305 -5.91 -8.24 -11.73
CA ARG A 305 -7.34 -7.92 -11.82
C ARG A 305 -7.51 -6.64 -12.62
N VAL A 306 -8.61 -6.51 -13.33
CA VAL A 306 -8.97 -5.28 -14.07
C VAL A 306 -10.38 -4.86 -13.67
N GLY A 307 -10.63 -3.56 -13.71
CA GLY A 307 -11.86 -2.96 -13.21
C GLY A 307 -11.84 -1.44 -13.33
N CYS A 308 -12.82 -0.80 -12.72
CA CYS A 308 -12.93 0.66 -12.68
C CYS A 308 -12.74 1.19 -11.25
N LEU A 309 -12.24 2.42 -11.12
CA LEU A 309 -12.17 3.12 -9.84
C LEU A 309 -13.55 3.53 -9.35
N HIS A 310 -13.75 3.45 -8.05
CA HIS A 310 -14.87 4.10 -7.41
C HIS A 310 -14.62 5.61 -7.28
N LYS A 311 -15.51 6.42 -7.84
CA LYS A 311 -15.54 7.88 -7.64
C LYS A 311 -16.89 8.26 -7.00
N GLU A 312 -16.85 9.14 -6.01
CA GLU A 312 -18.06 9.69 -5.42
C GLU A 312 -18.84 10.48 -6.49
N GLY A 313 -20.15 10.23 -6.62
CA GLY A 313 -20.97 10.76 -7.72
C GLY A 313 -21.17 9.79 -8.90
N GLY A 314 -20.56 8.60 -8.85
CA GLY A 314 -20.69 7.54 -9.85
C GLY A 314 -19.63 7.63 -10.95
N SER A 315 -19.12 6.48 -11.39
CA SER A 315 -18.33 6.34 -12.61
C SER A 315 -19.15 5.49 -13.59
N ALA A 316 -19.30 5.95 -14.82
CA ALA A 316 -19.93 5.27 -15.94
C ALA A 316 -18.87 4.56 -16.81
N CYS A 317 -17.78 4.10 -16.17
CA CYS A 317 -16.67 3.43 -16.82
C CYS A 317 -17.19 2.37 -17.79
N ASN A 318 -16.71 2.44 -19.03
CA ASN A 318 -17.06 1.52 -20.10
C ASN A 318 -15.86 1.41 -21.04
N VAL A 319 -14.96 0.48 -20.72
CA VAL A 319 -13.66 0.35 -21.37
C VAL A 319 -13.41 -1.08 -21.83
N LYS A 320 -12.44 -1.23 -22.74
CA LYS A 320 -11.87 -2.53 -23.11
C LYS A 320 -10.43 -2.57 -22.67
N PHE A 321 -10.09 -3.57 -21.85
CA PHE A 321 -8.72 -3.88 -21.50
C PHE A 321 -8.12 -4.80 -22.56
N LEU A 322 -6.95 -4.44 -23.10
CA LEU A 322 -6.18 -5.26 -24.02
C LEU A 322 -4.79 -5.48 -23.43
N LEU A 323 -4.36 -6.74 -23.44
CA LEU A 323 -2.99 -7.11 -23.12
C LEU A 323 -2.39 -7.74 -24.36
N LYS A 324 -1.27 -7.19 -24.82
CA LYS A 324 -0.55 -7.67 -26.00
C LYS A 324 0.88 -8.00 -25.63
N TYR A 325 1.52 -8.83 -26.45
CA TYR A 325 2.93 -9.13 -26.31
C TYR A 325 3.66 -9.07 -27.65
N SER A 326 4.95 -8.76 -27.59
CA SER A 326 5.90 -8.91 -28.70
C SER A 326 7.07 -9.73 -28.20
N ALA A 327 7.34 -10.87 -28.84
CA ALA A 327 8.43 -11.75 -28.46
C ALA A 327 9.61 -11.58 -29.41
N ASP A 328 10.80 -11.36 -28.86
CA ASP A 328 12.07 -11.19 -29.57
C ASP A 328 12.01 -10.14 -30.72
N GLY A 329 11.22 -9.07 -30.51
CA GLY A 329 11.02 -8.00 -31.49
C GLY A 329 10.06 -8.34 -32.64
N GLY A 330 9.30 -9.44 -32.52
CA GLY A 330 8.26 -9.82 -33.47
C GLY A 330 7.04 -8.89 -33.46
N ALA A 331 6.04 -9.22 -34.29
CA ALA A 331 4.78 -8.49 -34.33
C ALA A 331 4.00 -8.59 -33.00
N TRP A 332 3.25 -7.54 -32.68
CA TRP A 332 2.34 -7.54 -31.55
C TRP A 332 1.23 -8.58 -31.74
N THR A 333 1.02 -9.38 -30.70
CA THR A 333 -0.01 -10.42 -30.66
C THR A 333 -0.86 -10.22 -29.41
N ASP A 334 -2.18 -10.40 -29.53
CA ASP A 334 -3.08 -10.32 -28.40
C ASP A 334 -2.84 -11.49 -27.43
N LEU A 335 -2.69 -11.16 -26.15
CA LEU A 335 -2.59 -12.11 -25.06
C LEU A 335 -3.96 -12.23 -24.39
N GLY A 336 -4.99 -12.65 -25.15
CA GLY A 336 -6.38 -12.64 -24.71
C GLY A 336 -7.36 -12.61 -25.89
N PRO A 337 -8.63 -12.22 -25.66
CA PRO A 337 -9.58 -11.94 -26.73
C PRO A 337 -9.12 -10.78 -27.62
N ALA A 338 -9.34 -10.88 -28.94
CA ALA A 338 -8.93 -9.86 -29.90
C ALA A 338 -9.59 -8.49 -29.66
N ASP A 339 -10.84 -8.47 -29.20
CA ASP A 339 -11.58 -7.25 -28.88
C ASP A 339 -11.33 -6.76 -27.43
N GLY A 340 -10.40 -7.40 -26.72
CA GLY A 340 -10.14 -7.15 -25.32
C GLY A 340 -11.23 -7.68 -24.38
N TRP A 341 -11.04 -7.42 -23.09
CA TRP A 341 -12.05 -7.66 -22.06
C TRP A 341 -12.85 -6.39 -21.84
N LEU A 342 -14.14 -6.42 -22.18
CA LEU A 342 -15.07 -5.36 -21.83
C LEU A 342 -15.26 -5.31 -20.32
N GLU A 343 -15.11 -4.11 -19.77
CA GLU A 343 -15.40 -3.78 -18.38
C GLU A 343 -16.35 -2.58 -18.37
N THR A 344 -17.44 -2.73 -17.63
CA THR A 344 -18.42 -1.66 -17.37
C THR A 344 -18.55 -1.50 -15.86
N TYR A 345 -18.92 -0.32 -15.37
CA TYR A 345 -19.19 -0.12 -13.95
C TYR A 345 -20.39 -0.98 -13.48
N ASP A 346 -20.12 -2.22 -13.10
CA ASP A 346 -21.10 -3.28 -12.83
C ASP A 346 -20.98 -3.84 -11.39
N ASN A 347 -20.09 -3.25 -10.59
CA ASN A 347 -19.75 -3.65 -9.22
C ASN A 347 -19.04 -5.00 -9.14
N SER A 348 -18.39 -5.42 -10.22
CA SER A 348 -17.51 -6.57 -10.26
C SER A 348 -16.09 -6.11 -10.59
N VAL A 349 -15.13 -7.03 -10.53
CA VAL A 349 -13.82 -6.87 -11.16
C VAL A 349 -13.42 -8.18 -11.79
N ARG A 350 -12.73 -8.11 -12.92
CA ARG A 350 -12.31 -9.29 -13.66
C ARG A 350 -10.93 -9.74 -13.24
N THR A 351 -10.73 -11.05 -13.06
CA THR A 351 -9.40 -11.64 -12.89
C THR A 351 -8.85 -12.09 -14.24
N LEU A 352 -7.64 -11.65 -14.55
CA LEU A 352 -6.85 -12.12 -15.68
C LEU A 352 -5.79 -13.07 -15.16
N ASP A 353 -5.77 -14.29 -15.70
CA ASP A 353 -4.79 -15.30 -15.34
C ASP A 353 -4.40 -16.11 -16.58
N ILE A 354 -3.21 -15.86 -17.11
CA ILE A 354 -2.80 -16.27 -18.44
C ILE A 354 -1.47 -17.00 -18.37
N ASP A 355 -1.43 -18.23 -18.86
CA ASP A 355 -0.22 -19.03 -18.97
C ASP A 355 0.73 -18.44 -20.03
N LEU A 356 1.99 -18.20 -19.66
CA LEU A 356 3.02 -17.68 -20.56
C LEU A 356 4.00 -18.77 -21.00
N SER A 357 3.73 -20.05 -20.72
CA SER A 357 4.64 -21.15 -21.03
C SER A 357 4.97 -21.26 -22.53
N SER A 358 4.07 -20.83 -23.43
CA SER A 358 4.34 -20.75 -24.88
C SER A 358 5.39 -19.70 -25.27
N LEU A 359 5.73 -18.80 -24.35
CA LEU A 359 6.72 -17.74 -24.51
C LEU A 359 8.03 -18.06 -23.77
N ALA A 360 8.14 -19.24 -23.15
CA ALA A 360 9.34 -19.65 -22.43
C ALA A 360 10.58 -19.59 -23.32
N GLY A 361 11.67 -19.03 -22.79
CA GLY A 361 12.94 -18.83 -23.48
C GLY A 361 13.02 -17.55 -24.32
N LYS A 362 11.94 -16.77 -24.43
CA LYS A 362 11.90 -15.53 -25.23
C LYS A 362 12.06 -14.29 -24.35
N ASN A 363 12.54 -13.21 -24.94
CA ASN A 363 12.45 -11.87 -24.35
C ASN A 363 11.16 -11.21 -24.84
N VAL A 364 10.25 -10.93 -23.91
CA VAL A 364 8.88 -10.52 -24.24
C VAL A 364 8.62 -9.12 -23.73
N LYS A 365 8.23 -8.22 -24.63
CA LYS A 365 7.61 -6.95 -24.27
C LYS A 365 6.11 -7.15 -24.08
N PHE A 366 5.53 -6.43 -23.13
CA PHE A 366 4.09 -6.42 -22.89
C PHE A 366 3.55 -5.03 -23.13
N LEU A 367 2.40 -4.94 -23.80
CA LEU A 367 1.69 -3.70 -24.03
C LEU A 367 0.33 -3.78 -23.35
N PHE A 368 0.11 -2.86 -22.43
CA PHE A 368 -1.14 -2.70 -21.70
C PHE A 368 -1.90 -1.61 -22.42
N GLN A 369 -3.14 -1.86 -22.83
CA GLN A 369 -3.97 -0.85 -23.49
C GLN A 369 -5.35 -0.82 -22.85
N VAL A 370 -5.86 0.38 -22.62
CA VAL A 370 -7.24 0.64 -22.26
C VAL A 370 -7.84 1.50 -23.37
N SER A 371 -8.96 1.04 -23.93
CA SER A 371 -9.72 1.79 -24.93
C SER A 371 -11.10 2.12 -24.36
N ALA A 372 -11.50 3.38 -24.45
CA ALA A 372 -12.87 3.80 -24.19
C ALA A 372 -13.83 3.11 -25.18
N ASN A 373 -15.05 2.86 -24.74
CA ASN A 373 -16.12 2.30 -25.57
C ASN A 373 -17.28 3.29 -25.61
N GLY A 374 -17.10 4.37 -26.36
CA GLY A 374 -17.87 5.60 -26.28
C GLY A 374 -17.11 6.70 -25.52
N SER A 375 -17.82 7.45 -24.69
CA SER A 375 -17.24 8.59 -23.97
C SER A 375 -16.25 8.16 -22.89
N SER A 376 -15.05 8.73 -22.90
CA SER A 376 -13.99 8.46 -21.93
C SER A 376 -14.10 9.22 -20.62
N GLY A 377 -15.05 10.16 -20.47
CA GLY A 377 -15.03 11.12 -19.37
C GLY A 377 -15.22 10.56 -17.96
N GLN A 378 -15.47 9.26 -17.83
CA GLN A 378 -15.54 8.56 -16.54
C GLN A 378 -14.76 7.23 -16.53
N ASP A 379 -13.85 7.05 -17.48
CA ASP A 379 -13.10 5.82 -17.74
C ASP A 379 -11.80 5.75 -16.91
N TRP A 380 -11.94 5.89 -15.59
CA TRP A 380 -10.84 5.63 -14.66
C TRP A 380 -10.62 4.12 -14.50
N ALA A 381 -9.93 3.55 -15.47
CA ALA A 381 -9.61 2.13 -15.54
C ALA A 381 -8.42 1.78 -14.65
N VAL A 382 -8.43 0.59 -14.05
CA VAL A 382 -7.33 0.11 -13.20
C VAL A 382 -6.85 -1.28 -13.54
N TRP A 383 -5.53 -1.41 -13.63
CA TRP A 383 -4.82 -2.68 -13.61
C TRP A 383 -4.34 -2.96 -12.18
N ILE A 384 -5.01 -3.88 -11.49
CA ILE A 384 -4.78 -4.20 -10.09
C ILE A 384 -3.75 -5.33 -9.99
N ASN A 385 -2.64 -5.02 -9.32
CA ASN A 385 -1.53 -5.93 -9.05
C ASN A 385 -1.02 -6.78 -10.24
N PRO A 386 -0.86 -6.19 -11.45
CA PRO A 386 -0.38 -6.92 -12.61
C PRO A 386 1.05 -7.43 -12.41
N ARG A 387 1.25 -8.74 -12.52
CA ARG A 387 2.52 -9.41 -12.23
C ARG A 387 2.77 -10.61 -13.15
N ILE A 388 4.05 -10.91 -13.37
CA ILE A 388 4.50 -12.21 -13.88
C ILE A 388 4.95 -13.04 -12.70
N ILE A 389 4.28 -14.16 -12.47
CA ILE A 389 4.48 -15.02 -11.30
C ILE A 389 4.61 -16.49 -11.68
N LYS A 390 5.24 -17.30 -10.82
CA LYS A 390 5.33 -18.76 -10.97
C LYS A 390 5.07 -19.43 -9.63
#